data_AF-A0A9N9VBM1-F1
#
_entry.id   AF-A0A9N9VBM1-F1
#
_cell.length_a   1.000
_cell.length_b   1.000
_cell.length_c   1.000
_cell.angle_alpha   90.00
_cell.angle_beta   90.00
_cell.angle_gamma   90.00
#
_symmetry.space_group_name_H-M   'P 1'
#
loop_
_entity.id
_entity.type
_entity.pdbx_description
1 polymer ?
#
loop_
_entity_poly.entity_id
_entity_poly.type
_entity_poly.pdbx_seq_one_letter_code
_entity_poly.pdbx_strand_id
1 'polypeptide(L)'
;MANASKAAKRPAAGKSPAQKARKNWRPSEKEYASKPPRNWKPRPGDIQAGDPVYVPAKRRYRPGTVALREIRKFQSSTKLLVQKLPFARLCREIGLQYRPAGKDFRWQSQALQALQEAAEAYMVYLFEDANLCAIHAKRVTVMKKDIQLARRIRGIWGGLG
;
A
#
# COMPACT_ATOMS: atom_id res chain seq x y z
N MET A 1 -27.93 80.13 53.49
CA MET A 1 -29.07 80.39 52.57
C MET A 1 -28.67 79.79 51.21
N ALA A 2 -29.15 78.61 50.81
CA ALA A 2 -30.48 78.33 50.22
C ALA A 2 -30.75 79.17 48.96
N ASN A 3 -31.29 78.71 47.84
CA ASN A 3 -31.56 77.39 47.24
C ASN A 3 -32.13 77.69 45.82
N ALA A 4 -32.10 76.69 44.91
CA ALA A 4 -33.03 76.46 43.79
C ALA A 4 -33.28 77.57 42.72
N SER A 5 -33.15 77.30 41.42
CA SER A 5 -34.17 76.71 40.51
C SER A 5 -33.88 77.31 39.10
N LYS A 6 -34.25 76.81 37.92
CA LYS A 6 -35.27 75.85 37.45
C LYS A 6 -34.94 75.54 35.97
N ALA A 7 -35.31 74.36 35.50
CA ALA A 7 -35.23 73.90 34.11
C ALA A 7 -36.37 74.45 33.22
N ALA A 8 -36.17 74.52 31.89
CA ALA A 8 -37.25 74.39 30.90
C ALA A 8 -36.79 74.09 29.45
N LYS A 9 -37.18 72.89 28.98
CA LYS A 9 -37.70 72.46 27.65
C LYS A 9 -37.15 73.05 26.33
N ARG A 10 -36.65 72.16 25.45
CA ARG A 10 -36.56 72.33 23.99
C ARG A 10 -37.61 71.45 23.27
N PRO A 11 -38.20 71.87 22.13
CA PRO A 11 -39.37 71.21 21.54
C PRO A 11 -39.07 70.18 20.45
N ALA A 12 -40.02 69.23 20.37
CA ALA A 12 -40.53 68.38 19.28
C ALA A 12 -39.65 68.04 18.04
N ALA A 13 -39.42 66.73 17.87
CA ALA A 13 -38.83 66.10 16.71
C ALA A 13 -39.81 66.03 15.51
N GLY A 14 -39.43 66.68 14.41
CA GLY A 14 -40.00 66.46 13.07
C GLY A 14 -39.29 65.29 12.36
N LYS A 15 -40.09 64.41 11.75
CA LYS A 15 -39.67 63.12 11.17
C LYS A 15 -38.94 63.29 9.83
N SER A 16 -37.78 62.64 9.67
CA SER A 16 -37.08 62.46 8.38
C SER A 16 -37.47 61.12 7.72
N PRO A 17 -37.48 61.05 6.37
CA PRO A 17 -38.17 60.01 5.63
C PRO A 17 -37.27 58.80 5.37
N ALA A 18 -37.27 57.82 6.28
CA ALA A 18 -36.63 56.53 6.01
C ALA A 18 -37.36 55.34 6.65
N GLN A 19 -38.58 55.53 7.13
CA GLN A 19 -39.43 54.46 7.68
C GLN A 19 -40.45 54.03 6.64
N LYS A 20 -40.01 53.29 5.61
CA LYS A 20 -40.85 52.39 4.79
C LYS A 20 -39.98 51.60 3.80
N ALA A 21 -39.24 50.63 4.32
CA ALA A 21 -38.80 49.47 3.54
C ALA A 21 -39.01 48.24 4.41
N ARG A 22 -40.13 47.58 4.18
CA ARG A 22 -40.56 46.37 4.86
C ARG A 22 -39.83 45.17 4.26
N LYS A 23 -39.68 44.15 5.11
CA LYS A 23 -39.65 42.72 4.80
C LYS A 23 -38.32 42.11 4.33
N ASN A 24 -37.83 41.25 5.24
CA ASN A 24 -37.07 40.04 5.00
C ASN A 24 -35.65 40.21 4.45
N TRP A 25 -34.72 40.53 5.35
CA TRP A 25 -33.31 40.18 5.15
C TRP A 25 -32.86 39.29 6.32
N ARG A 26 -32.98 37.96 6.15
CA ARG A 26 -32.15 37.00 6.91
C ARG A 26 -30.86 36.86 6.13
N PRO A 27 -29.67 37.11 6.71
CA PRO A 27 -28.45 36.64 6.09
C PRO A 27 -28.61 35.13 5.90
N SER A 28 -28.51 34.66 4.66
CA SER A 28 -28.37 33.24 4.39
C SER A 28 -27.14 32.78 5.16
N GLU A 29 -27.34 31.95 6.19
CA GLU A 29 -26.30 31.08 6.73
C GLU A 29 -25.85 30.19 5.57
N LYS A 30 -24.94 30.71 4.76
CA LYS A 30 -23.97 29.85 4.08
C LYS A 30 -23.09 29.33 5.19
N GLU A 31 -23.58 28.28 5.82
CA GLU A 31 -22.82 27.38 6.64
C GLU A 31 -21.60 26.99 5.80
N TYR A 32 -20.48 27.67 6.06
CA TYR A 32 -19.21 27.26 5.49
C TYR A 32 -18.98 25.89 6.09
N ALA A 33 -19.27 24.83 5.33
CA ALA A 33 -18.98 23.47 5.70
C ALA A 33 -17.52 23.44 6.16
N SER A 34 -17.33 23.39 7.48
CA SER A 34 -16.03 23.43 8.11
C SER A 34 -15.28 22.24 7.56
N LYS A 35 -14.20 22.49 6.80
CA LYS A 35 -13.39 21.43 6.22
C LYS A 35 -13.07 20.45 7.35
N PRO A 36 -13.37 19.15 7.18
CA PRO A 36 -13.15 18.19 8.24
C PRO A 36 -11.68 18.21 8.66
N PRO A 37 -11.37 18.06 9.96
CA PRO A 37 -10.00 18.09 10.44
C PRO A 37 -9.17 17.02 9.71
N ARG A 38 -7.86 17.25 9.53
CA ARG A 38 -6.94 16.40 8.74
C ARG A 38 -6.91 14.91 9.14
N ASN A 39 -7.58 14.52 10.23
CA ASN A 39 -7.64 13.16 10.75
C ASN A 39 -9.07 12.63 10.97
N TRP A 40 -10.08 13.30 10.40
CA TRP A 40 -11.47 12.84 10.48
C TRP A 40 -11.68 11.60 9.62
N LYS A 41 -12.31 10.57 10.19
CA LYS A 41 -12.77 9.37 9.50
C LYS A 41 -14.27 9.27 9.71
N PRO A 42 -15.10 9.14 8.66
CA PRO A 42 -16.53 8.93 8.82
C PRO A 42 -16.77 7.59 9.53
N ARG A 43 -17.66 7.58 10.52
CA ARG A 43 -18.13 6.31 11.11
C ARG A 43 -19.16 5.69 10.17
N PRO A 44 -19.34 4.36 10.17
CA PRO A 44 -20.29 3.70 9.25
C PRO A 44 -21.73 4.25 9.32
N GLY A 45 -22.15 4.80 10.46
CA GLY A 45 -23.48 5.43 10.63
C GLY A 45 -23.59 6.87 10.14
N ASP A 46 -22.48 7.54 9.80
CA ASP A 46 -22.45 8.94 9.35
C ASP A 46 -22.50 9.05 7.80
N ILE A 47 -22.62 7.94 7.08
CA ILE A 47 -22.53 7.87 5.61
C ILE A 47 -23.96 7.85 5.03
N GLN A 48 -24.36 8.92 4.34
CA GLN A 48 -25.65 9.02 3.66
C GLN A 48 -25.55 8.57 2.20
N ALA A 49 -26.68 8.20 1.61
CA ALA A 49 -26.78 7.87 0.20
C ALA A 49 -26.52 9.13 -0.65
N GLY A 50 -25.40 9.14 -1.38
CA GLY A 50 -24.95 10.28 -2.19
C GLY A 50 -23.65 10.93 -1.70
N ASP A 51 -23.16 10.57 -0.50
CA ASP A 51 -21.86 11.01 -0.03
C ASP A 51 -20.72 10.41 -0.86
N PRO A 52 -19.62 11.17 -1.10
CA PRO A 52 -18.44 10.61 -1.76
C PRO A 52 -17.88 9.47 -0.90
N VAL A 53 -17.66 8.30 -1.52
CA VAL A 53 -17.08 7.14 -0.84
C VAL A 53 -15.76 7.55 -0.18
N TYR A 54 -15.67 7.39 1.14
CA TYR A 54 -14.43 7.61 1.86
C TYR A 54 -13.40 6.56 1.42
N VAL A 55 -12.47 6.97 0.57
CA VAL A 55 -11.30 6.17 0.20
C VAL A 55 -10.17 6.52 1.16
N PRO A 56 -9.79 5.64 2.11
CA PRO A 56 -8.68 5.92 3.00
C PRO A 56 -7.41 6.16 2.18
N ALA A 57 -6.66 7.22 2.52
CA ALA A 57 -5.39 7.49 1.87
C ALA A 57 -4.45 6.29 2.00
N LYS A 58 -3.87 5.85 0.88
CA LYS A 58 -2.87 4.77 0.88
C LYS A 58 -1.67 5.19 1.73
N ARG A 59 -1.37 4.42 2.77
CA ARG A 59 -0.23 4.70 3.65
C ARG A 59 1.07 4.55 2.88
N ARG A 60 1.86 5.63 2.77
CA ARG A 60 3.23 5.58 2.24
C ARG A 60 4.19 5.16 3.34
N TYR A 61 4.92 4.08 3.12
CA TYR A 61 5.97 3.61 4.03
C TYR A 61 7.31 4.28 3.67
N ARG A 62 8.21 4.40 4.66
CA ARG A 62 9.58 4.80 4.39
C ARG A 62 10.26 3.73 3.50
N PRO A 63 11.19 4.11 2.61
CA PRO A 63 11.98 3.15 1.83
C PRO A 63 12.57 2.05 2.73
N GLY A 64 12.55 0.81 2.26
CA GLY A 64 13.04 -0.35 3.02
C GLY A 64 12.09 -0.92 4.09
N THR A 65 11.10 -0.15 4.58
CA THR A 65 10.19 -0.63 5.64
C THR A 65 9.36 -1.84 5.22
N VAL A 66 8.84 -1.83 3.99
CA VAL A 66 8.04 -2.94 3.46
C VAL A 66 8.94 -4.15 3.19
N ALA A 67 10.10 -3.93 2.57
CA ALA A 67 11.08 -4.98 2.28
C ALA A 67 11.53 -5.72 3.54
N LEU A 68 11.89 -5.00 4.61
CA LEU A 68 12.29 -5.61 5.89
C LEU A 68 11.17 -6.43 6.52
N ARG A 69 9.91 -6.01 6.37
CA ARG A 69 8.75 -6.78 6.86
C ARG A 69 8.56 -8.05 6.05
N GLU A 70 8.70 -7.97 4.73
CA GLU A 70 8.59 -9.12 3.84
C GLU A 70 9.70 -10.13 4.08
N ILE A 71 10.94 -9.69 4.24
CA ILE A 71 12.09 -10.54 4.58
C ILE A 71 11.80 -11.33 5.85
N ARG A 72 11.42 -10.65 6.94
CA ARG A 72 11.10 -11.31 8.21
C ARG A 72 9.95 -12.30 8.07
N LYS A 73 8.90 -11.93 7.34
CA LYS A 73 7.73 -12.78 7.11
C LYS A 73 8.08 -14.05 6.33
N PHE A 74 8.88 -13.92 5.27
CA PHE A 74 9.24 -15.06 4.42
C PHE A 74 10.27 -15.95 5.09
N GLN A 75 11.20 -15.40 5.86
CA GLN A 75 12.16 -16.18 6.64
C GLN A 75 11.51 -16.93 7.82
N SER A 76 10.41 -16.43 8.38
CA SER A 76 9.68 -17.13 9.44
C SER A 76 8.74 -18.23 8.92
N SER A 77 8.52 -18.30 7.61
CA SER A 77 7.54 -19.21 6.99
C SER A 77 8.21 -20.23 6.08
N THR A 78 7.62 -21.41 5.94
CA THR A 78 8.16 -22.50 5.10
C THR A 78 7.25 -22.84 3.92
N LYS A 79 6.33 -21.94 3.57
CA LYS A 79 5.40 -22.16 2.46
C LYS A 79 6.11 -22.02 1.10
N LEU A 80 5.69 -22.83 0.14
CA LEU A 80 6.10 -22.68 -1.26
C LEU A 80 5.62 -21.33 -1.82
N LEU A 81 6.50 -20.66 -2.55
CA LEU A 81 6.28 -19.33 -3.10
C LEU A 81 5.93 -19.35 -4.59
N VAL A 82 6.38 -20.37 -5.33
CA VAL A 82 6.05 -20.53 -6.74
C VAL A 82 4.66 -21.14 -6.88
N GLN A 83 3.89 -20.65 -7.86
CA GLN A 83 2.56 -21.20 -8.13
C GLN A 83 2.66 -22.65 -8.66
N LYS A 84 1.90 -23.56 -8.05
CA LYS A 84 1.98 -25.01 -8.35
C LYS A 84 1.64 -25.36 -9.81
N LEU A 85 0.59 -24.75 -10.38
CA LEU A 85 0.13 -25.11 -11.73
C LEU A 85 1.12 -24.70 -12.84
N PRO A 86 1.64 -23.46 -12.89
CA PRO A 86 2.69 -23.09 -13.84
C PRO A 86 3.95 -23.96 -13.70
N PHE A 87 4.40 -24.22 -12.47
CA PHE A 87 5.57 -25.08 -12.22
C PHE A 87 5.34 -26.51 -12.74
N ALA A 88 4.18 -27.09 -12.46
CA ALA A 88 3.84 -28.43 -12.95
C ALA A 88 3.75 -28.51 -14.48
N ARG A 89 3.28 -27.45 -15.16
CA ARG A 89 3.28 -27.38 -16.63
C ARG A 89 4.71 -27.38 -17.18
N LEU A 90 5.60 -26.58 -16.58
CA LEU A 90 7.01 -26.52 -16.95
C LEU A 90 7.71 -27.87 -16.77
N CYS A 91 7.51 -28.55 -15.64
CA CYS A 91 8.10 -29.88 -15.41
C CYS A 91 7.64 -30.90 -16.47
N ARG A 92 6.36 -30.86 -16.86
CA ARG A 92 5.82 -31.75 -17.91
C ARG A 92 6.42 -31.42 -19.26
N GLU A 93 6.52 -30.14 -19.63
CA GLU A 93 7.12 -29.69 -20.88
C GLU A 93 8.58 -30.16 -21.00
N ILE A 94 9.38 -29.95 -19.96
CA ILE A 94 10.78 -30.44 -19.92
C ILE A 94 10.81 -31.97 -20.00
N GLY A 95 9.95 -32.66 -19.25
CA GLY A 95 9.88 -34.11 -19.25
C GLY A 95 9.57 -34.72 -20.63
N LEU A 96 8.85 -34.01 -21.50
CA LEU A 96 8.59 -34.46 -22.87
C LEU A 96 9.86 -34.54 -23.72
N GLN A 97 10.89 -33.77 -23.41
CA GLN A 97 12.18 -33.77 -24.14
C GLN A 97 13.03 -35.02 -23.82
N TYR A 98 12.80 -35.65 -22.66
CA TYR A 98 13.62 -36.76 -22.15
C TYR A 98 12.91 -38.11 -22.17
N ARG A 99 11.69 -38.19 -22.72
CA ARG A 99 10.91 -39.43 -22.74
C ARG A 99 11.36 -40.37 -23.88
N PRO A 100 11.34 -41.70 -23.67
CA PRO A 100 11.48 -42.66 -24.76
C PRO A 100 10.33 -42.53 -25.78
N ALA A 101 10.64 -42.76 -27.05
CA ALA A 101 9.64 -42.69 -28.13
C ALA A 101 8.44 -43.60 -27.84
N GLY A 102 7.23 -43.05 -27.95
CA GLY A 102 5.97 -43.79 -27.81
C GLY A 102 5.44 -44.00 -26.39
N LYS A 103 6.05 -43.41 -25.34
CA LYS A 103 5.51 -43.47 -23.97
C LYS A 103 5.41 -42.09 -23.31
N ASP A 104 4.23 -41.80 -22.76
CA ASP A 104 3.98 -40.60 -21.97
C ASP A 104 4.42 -40.80 -20.51
N PHE A 105 5.10 -39.82 -19.92
CA PHE A 105 5.38 -39.84 -18.48
C PHE A 105 4.12 -39.56 -17.66
N ARG A 106 3.79 -40.46 -16.75
CA ARG A 106 2.78 -40.24 -15.72
C ARG A 106 3.43 -39.61 -14.50
N TRP A 107 2.96 -38.42 -14.13
CA TRP A 107 3.50 -37.68 -12.99
C TRP A 107 2.68 -37.92 -11.73
N GLN A 108 3.35 -38.32 -10.65
CA GLN A 108 2.76 -38.35 -9.32
C GLN A 108 2.70 -36.91 -8.75
N SER A 109 1.64 -36.60 -8.01
CA SER A 109 1.49 -35.29 -7.35
C SER A 109 2.62 -35.00 -6.35
N GLN A 110 2.99 -36.01 -5.56
CA GLN A 110 4.09 -35.91 -4.58
C GLN A 110 5.45 -35.67 -5.26
N ALA A 111 5.71 -36.29 -6.42
CA ALA A 111 6.94 -36.08 -7.15
C ALA A 111 7.07 -34.63 -7.66
N LEU A 112 5.99 -34.06 -8.18
CA LEU A 112 5.96 -32.65 -8.59
C LEU A 112 6.17 -31.70 -7.41
N GLN A 113 5.62 -32.03 -6.24
CA GLN A 113 5.85 -31.25 -5.02
C GLN A 113 7.31 -31.32 -4.57
N ALA A 114 7.91 -32.52 -4.54
CA ALA A 114 9.31 -32.69 -4.16
C ALA A 114 10.26 -31.94 -5.11
N LEU A 115 9.99 -31.96 -6.42
CA LEU A 115 10.74 -31.17 -7.40
C LEU A 115 10.62 -29.67 -7.14
N GLN A 116 9.42 -29.20 -6.76
CA GLN A 116 9.21 -27.80 -6.42
C GLN A 116 9.96 -27.39 -5.17
N GLU A 117 9.89 -28.21 -4.11
CA GLU A 117 10.61 -27.98 -2.86
C GLU A 117 12.13 -27.90 -3.09
N ALA A 118 12.69 -28.84 -3.86
CA ALA A 118 14.11 -28.84 -4.21
C ALA A 118 14.52 -27.62 -5.05
N ALA A 119 13.70 -27.25 -6.04
CA ALA A 119 13.99 -26.10 -6.90
C ALA A 119 13.93 -24.76 -6.13
N GLU A 120 12.92 -24.58 -5.27
CA GLU A 120 12.82 -23.37 -4.43
C GLU A 120 13.97 -23.29 -3.42
N ALA A 121 14.32 -24.39 -2.76
CA ALA A 121 15.46 -24.43 -1.85
C ALA A 121 16.77 -24.05 -2.57
N TYR A 122 17.02 -24.63 -3.75
CA TYR A 122 18.20 -24.30 -4.56
C TYR A 122 18.27 -22.80 -4.91
N MET A 123 17.15 -22.22 -5.35
CA MET A 123 17.08 -20.81 -5.70
C MET A 123 17.34 -19.90 -4.49
N VAL A 124 16.78 -20.22 -3.31
CA VAL A 124 17.02 -19.47 -2.06
C VAL A 124 18.51 -19.46 -1.73
N TYR A 125 19.15 -20.63 -1.68
CA TYR A 125 20.58 -20.71 -1.40
C TYR A 125 21.40 -19.94 -2.44
N LEU A 126 21.07 -20.05 -3.73
CA LEU A 126 21.81 -19.32 -4.77
C LEU A 126 21.68 -17.81 -4.63
N PHE A 127 20.50 -17.32 -4.24
CA PHE A 127 20.28 -15.89 -4.01
C PHE A 127 20.96 -15.38 -2.74
N GLU A 128 21.12 -16.20 -1.71
CA GLU A 128 21.91 -15.85 -0.51
C GLU A 128 23.38 -15.59 -0.90
N ASP A 129 23.99 -16.48 -1.68
CA ASP A 129 25.36 -16.30 -2.16
C ASP A 129 25.50 -15.11 -3.10
N ALA A 130 24.53 -14.92 -4.00
CA ALA A 130 24.51 -13.75 -4.89
C ALA A 130 24.36 -12.44 -4.09
N ASN A 131 23.61 -12.45 -3.00
CA ASN A 131 23.49 -11.30 -2.10
C ASN A 131 24.83 -10.98 -1.40
N LEU A 132 25.56 -12.00 -0.95
CA LEU A 132 26.93 -11.81 -0.42
C LEU A 132 27.87 -11.20 -1.46
N CYS A 133 27.78 -11.63 -2.72
CA CYS A 133 28.55 -11.04 -3.83
C CYS A 133 28.18 -9.57 -4.07
N ALA A 134 26.89 -9.21 -3.97
CA ALA A 134 26.44 -7.83 -4.11
C ALA A 134 26.96 -6.94 -2.96
N ILE A 135 26.91 -7.43 -1.72
CA ILE A 135 27.43 -6.74 -0.52
C ILE A 135 28.95 -6.56 -0.62
N HIS A 136 29.68 -7.59 -1.07
CA HIS A 136 31.12 -7.51 -1.30
C HIS A 136 31.48 -6.39 -2.29
N ALA A 137 30.64 -6.16 -3.29
CA ALA A 137 30.77 -5.06 -4.24
C ALA A 137 30.15 -3.72 -3.78
N LYS A 138 29.86 -3.56 -2.48
CA LYS A 138 29.26 -2.36 -1.85
C LYS A 138 27.90 -1.94 -2.44
N ARG A 139 27.10 -2.90 -2.91
CA ARG A 139 25.75 -2.66 -3.45
C ARG A 139 24.69 -3.33 -2.59
N VAL A 140 23.47 -2.77 -2.64
CA VAL A 140 22.26 -3.36 -2.02
C VAL A 140 21.42 -4.12 -3.05
N THR A 141 21.54 -3.77 -4.33
CA THR A 141 20.80 -4.40 -5.43
C THR A 141 21.60 -5.55 -6.04
N VAL A 142 21.01 -6.75 -6.02
CA VAL A 142 21.55 -7.94 -6.70
C VAL A 142 21.42 -7.77 -8.22
N MET A 143 22.46 -8.18 -8.95
CA MET A 143 22.56 -8.10 -10.40
C MET A 143 22.90 -9.46 -11.01
N LYS A 144 22.71 -9.60 -12.33
CA LYS A 144 23.03 -10.84 -13.08
C LYS A 144 24.47 -11.34 -12.85
N LYS A 145 25.43 -10.42 -12.74
CA LYS A 145 26.85 -10.74 -12.52
C LYS A 145 27.10 -11.39 -11.15
N ASP A 146 26.28 -11.06 -10.15
CA ASP A 146 26.42 -11.61 -8.80
C ASP A 146 25.97 -13.08 -8.80
N ILE A 147 24.88 -13.39 -9.51
CA ILE A 147 24.40 -14.77 -9.69
C ILE A 147 25.39 -15.58 -10.52
N GLN A 148 25.90 -15.03 -11.61
CA GLN A 148 26.90 -15.70 -12.45
C GLN A 148 28.18 -15.99 -11.68
N LEU A 149 28.65 -15.05 -10.85
CA LEU A 149 29.80 -15.24 -9.99
C LEU A 149 29.54 -16.32 -8.93
N ALA A 150 28.40 -16.27 -8.24
CA ALA A 150 28.02 -17.29 -7.26
C ALA A 150 27.97 -18.69 -7.87
N ARG A 151 27.36 -18.85 -9.05
CA ARG A 151 27.34 -20.13 -9.78
C ARG A 151 28.75 -20.60 -10.16
N ARG A 152 29.63 -19.68 -10.58
CA ARG A 152 31.01 -20.01 -10.94
C ARG A 152 31.82 -20.48 -9.73
N ILE A 153 31.66 -19.84 -8.58
CA ILE A 153 32.39 -20.18 -7.34
C ILE A 153 31.90 -21.52 -6.78
N ARG A 154 30.60 -21.82 -6.85
CA ARG A 154 30.04 -23.12 -6.47
C ARG A 154 30.54 -24.30 -7.31
N GLY A 155 31.17 -24.02 -8.45
CA GLY A 155 31.72 -25.02 -9.35
C GLY A 155 30.66 -25.86 -10.06
N ILE A 156 31.11 -26.91 -10.72
CA ILE A 156 30.29 -27.78 -11.57
C ILE A 156 29.19 -28.47 -10.74
N TRP A 157 29.49 -28.88 -9.51
CA TRP A 157 28.58 -29.65 -8.68
C TRP A 157 27.50 -28.83 -7.97
N GLY A 158 27.72 -27.53 -7.73
CA GLY A 158 26.78 -26.67 -6.98
C GLY A 158 26.17 -25.51 -7.77
N GLY A 159 26.75 -25.13 -8.91
CA GLY A 159 26.35 -23.94 -9.67
C GLY A 159 25.96 -24.20 -11.12
N LEU A 160 26.49 -25.25 -11.75
CA LEU A 160 26.17 -25.66 -13.11
C LEU A 160 25.45 -27.01 -13.04
N GLY A 161 24.17 -26.97 -12.70
CA GLY A 161 23.29 -28.14 -12.88
C GLY A 161 23.34 -28.65 -14.30
#